data_AF-A0A958F8Y8-F1
#
_entry.id   AF-A0A958F8Y8-F1
#
_cell.length_a   1.000
_cell.length_b   1.000
_cell.length_c   1.000
_cell.angle_alpha   90.00
_cell.angle_beta   90.00
_cell.angle_gamma   90.00
#
_symmetry.space_group_name_H-M   'P 1'
#
loop_
_entity.id
_entity.type
_entity.pdbx_description
1 polymer ?
#
loop_
_entity_poly.entity_id
_entity_poly.type
_entity_poly.pdbx_seq_one_letter_code
_entity_poly.pdbx_strand_id
1 'polypeptide(L)'
;NVFLHPKFYKEIGLKILDLLHKARALDIELGFDCGFVPCMFPEAAAEELGEMLQRTGSCCHPILDLLPDGNFISCYPLNNLLKLPLQADTHAQQLMETFEEKLAPYRRFGIYDHCADCPLLQQSYCNGGCTAFKLNRLRHRSFAVPIDGMAPLLVE
;
A
#
# COMPACT_ATOMS: atom_id res chain seq x y z
N ASN A 1 14.28 -5.79 -5.24
CA ASN A 1 13.05 -6.38 -4.66
C ASN A 1 12.29 -7.13 -5.70
N VAL A 2 12.20 -8.45 -5.55
CA VAL A 2 11.23 -9.28 -6.26
C VAL A 2 9.96 -9.25 -5.42
N PHE A 3 8.83 -8.89 -6.02
CA PHE A 3 7.55 -8.77 -5.33
C PHE A 3 6.43 -9.34 -6.20
N LEU A 4 5.35 -9.78 -5.54
CA LEU A 4 4.17 -10.30 -6.22
C LEU A 4 3.44 -9.18 -6.96
N HIS A 5 3.32 -9.30 -8.29
CA HIS A 5 2.56 -8.32 -9.07
C HIS A 5 1.06 -8.37 -8.72
N PRO A 6 0.35 -7.22 -8.59
CA PRO A 6 -1.08 -7.17 -8.22
C PRO A 6 -2.03 -8.00 -9.08
N LYS A 7 -1.63 -8.32 -10.32
CA LYS A 7 -2.39 -9.20 -11.24
C LYS A 7 -2.57 -10.62 -10.70
N PHE A 8 -1.68 -11.07 -9.81
CA PHE A 8 -1.71 -12.41 -9.22
C PHE A 8 -2.40 -12.45 -7.85
N TYR A 9 -2.88 -11.31 -7.33
CA TYR A 9 -3.45 -11.25 -5.98
C TYR A 9 -4.65 -12.16 -5.81
N LYS A 10 -5.53 -12.29 -6.82
CA LYS A 10 -6.67 -13.21 -6.77
C LYS A 10 -6.25 -14.68 -6.67
N GLU A 11 -5.26 -15.08 -7.46
CA GLU A 11 -4.71 -16.45 -7.40
C GLU A 11 -4.09 -16.72 -6.03
N ILE A 12 -3.37 -15.74 -5.50
CA ILE A 12 -2.71 -15.85 -4.19
C ILE A 12 -3.74 -15.82 -3.05
N GLY A 13 -4.83 -15.06 -3.17
CA GLY A 13 -5.94 -15.10 -2.23
C GLY A 13 -6.51 -16.51 -2.06
N LEU A 14 -6.68 -17.25 -3.16
CA LEU A 14 -7.12 -18.67 -3.10
C LEU A 14 -6.11 -19.56 -2.39
N LYS A 15 -4.80 -19.37 -2.64
CA LYS A 15 -3.72 -20.12 -1.97
C LYS A 15 -3.64 -19.78 -0.48
N ILE A 16 -3.91 -18.53 -0.10
CA ILE A 16 -3.98 -18.10 1.30
C ILE A 16 -5.17 -18.76 2.00
N LEU A 17 -6.32 -18.92 1.33
CA LEU A 17 -7.46 -19.65 1.90
C LEU A 17 -7.16 -21.12 2.14
N ASP A 18 -6.52 -21.80 1.18
CA ASP A 18 -6.04 -23.17 1.38
C ASP A 18 -5.04 -23.26 2.56
N LEU A 19 -4.15 -22.29 2.69
CA LEU A 19 -3.25 -22.19 3.84
C LEU A 19 -4.03 -21.97 5.15
N LEU A 20 -5.05 -21.12 5.15
CA LEU A 20 -5.90 -20.85 6.32
C LEU A 20 -6.60 -22.12 6.80
N HIS A 21 -7.14 -22.94 5.88
CA HIS A 21 -7.76 -24.22 6.22
C HIS A 21 -6.76 -25.16 6.89
N LYS A 22 -5.55 -25.27 6.31
CA LYS A 22 -4.47 -26.11 6.85
C LYS A 22 -3.98 -25.63 8.21
N ALA A 23 -3.85 -24.32 8.39
CA ALA A 23 -3.41 -23.71 9.64
C ALA A 23 -4.44 -23.96 10.75
N ARG A 24 -5.74 -23.76 10.47
CA ARG A 24 -6.83 -24.02 11.43
C ARG A 24 -6.91 -25.49 11.85
N ALA A 25 -6.69 -26.42 10.93
CA ALA A 25 -6.63 -27.85 11.26
C ALA A 25 -5.49 -28.21 12.23
N LEU A 26 -4.51 -27.31 12.39
CA LEU A 26 -3.37 -27.43 13.28
C LEU A 26 -3.44 -26.47 14.48
N ASP A 27 -4.59 -25.81 14.71
CA ASP A 27 -4.77 -24.79 15.75
C ASP A 27 -3.78 -23.61 15.63
N ILE A 28 -3.46 -23.23 14.38
CA ILE A 28 -2.60 -22.09 14.04
C ILE A 28 -3.46 -20.95 13.50
N GLU A 29 -3.34 -19.77 14.09
CA GLU A 29 -3.97 -18.54 13.61
C GLU A 29 -3.08 -17.81 12.59
N LEU A 30 -3.72 -17.27 11.54
CA LEU A 30 -3.05 -16.41 10.57
C LEU A 30 -3.35 -14.94 10.88
N GLY A 31 -2.32 -14.11 10.76
CA GLY A 31 -2.45 -12.66 10.78
C GLY A 31 -2.04 -12.05 9.44
N PHE A 32 -2.74 -11.01 9.01
CA PHE A 32 -2.38 -10.24 7.83
C PHE A 32 -1.68 -8.95 8.21
N ASP A 33 -0.51 -8.74 7.60
CA ASP A 33 0.21 -7.47 7.64
C ASP A 33 -0.33 -6.50 6.57
N CYS A 34 0.35 -5.39 6.32
CA CYS A 34 0.02 -4.46 5.26
C CYS A 34 0.17 -5.07 3.85
N GLY A 35 -0.58 -4.53 2.89
CA GLY A 35 -0.47 -4.89 1.47
C GLY A 35 -1.49 -5.93 0.97
N PHE A 36 -2.14 -6.66 1.87
CA PHE A 36 -3.34 -7.44 1.55
C PHE A 36 -4.53 -6.49 1.31
N VAL A 37 -5.42 -6.86 0.40
CA VAL A 37 -6.62 -6.07 0.05
C VAL A 37 -7.85 -6.97 0.03
N PRO A 38 -9.04 -6.50 0.45
CA PRO A 38 -10.23 -7.34 0.50
C PRO A 38 -10.56 -8.02 -0.83
N CYS A 39 -10.41 -7.30 -1.94
CA CYS A 39 -10.72 -7.79 -3.28
C CYS A 39 -9.73 -8.85 -3.84
N MET A 40 -8.71 -9.24 -3.07
CA MET A 40 -7.88 -10.39 -3.43
C MET A 40 -8.55 -11.72 -3.09
N PHE A 41 -9.52 -11.72 -2.17
CA PHE A 41 -10.25 -12.90 -1.77
C PHE A 41 -11.58 -13.01 -2.54
N PRO A 42 -12.05 -14.24 -2.84
CA PRO A 42 -13.41 -14.43 -3.33
C PRO A 42 -14.44 -13.99 -2.28
N GLU A 43 -15.56 -13.45 -2.73
CA GLU A 43 -16.63 -12.96 -1.85
C GLU A 43 -17.17 -14.05 -0.91
N ALA A 44 -17.26 -15.30 -1.40
CA ALA A 44 -17.68 -16.45 -0.62
C ALA A 44 -16.78 -16.75 0.60
N ALA A 45 -15.56 -16.21 0.65
CA ALA A 45 -14.66 -16.38 1.78
C ALA A 45 -14.81 -15.30 2.86
N ALA A 46 -15.72 -14.33 2.70
CA ALA A 46 -15.85 -13.22 3.63
C ALA A 46 -16.25 -13.66 5.05
N GLU A 47 -17.20 -14.59 5.16
CA GLU A 47 -17.63 -15.15 6.44
C GLU A 47 -16.48 -15.91 7.12
N GLU A 48 -15.75 -16.71 6.34
CA GLU A 48 -14.63 -17.49 6.85
C GLU A 48 -13.48 -16.61 7.37
N LEU A 49 -13.17 -15.53 6.63
CA LEU A 49 -12.09 -14.61 6.98
C LEU A 49 -12.46 -13.68 8.14
N GLY A 50 -13.75 -13.38 8.33
CA GLY A 50 -14.26 -12.61 9.46
C GLY A 50 -13.50 -11.31 9.71
N GLU A 51 -13.01 -11.13 10.95
CA GLU A 51 -12.24 -9.95 11.37
C GLU A 51 -10.93 -9.78 10.61
N MET A 52 -10.30 -10.86 10.13
CA MET A 52 -9.07 -10.76 9.34
C MET A 52 -9.32 -9.97 8.06
N LEU A 53 -10.46 -10.19 7.40
CA LEU A 53 -10.83 -9.46 6.19
C LEU A 53 -11.01 -7.96 6.47
N GLN A 54 -11.63 -7.60 7.60
CA GLN A 54 -11.84 -6.20 7.99
C GLN A 54 -10.52 -5.45 8.23
N ARG A 55 -9.48 -6.17 8.66
CA ARG A 55 -8.13 -5.61 8.86
C ARG A 55 -7.31 -5.56 7.56
N THR A 56 -7.72 -6.27 6.50
CA THR A 56 -7.03 -6.17 5.22
C THR A 56 -7.25 -4.81 4.58
N GLY A 57 -6.19 -4.23 4.03
CA GLY A 57 -6.23 -2.93 3.37
C GLY A 57 -6.32 -1.74 4.33
N SER A 58 -6.43 -1.89 5.65
CA SER A 58 -6.54 -0.75 6.58
C SER A 58 -5.27 -0.50 7.42
N CYS A 59 -4.32 -1.43 7.44
CA CYS A 59 -3.13 -1.38 8.32
C CYS A 59 -1.88 -0.71 7.72
N CYS A 60 -1.96 0.03 6.61
CA CYS A 60 -0.78 0.70 6.06
C CYS A 60 -0.47 2.01 6.80
N HIS A 61 0.57 1.97 7.63
CA HIS A 61 1.16 3.11 8.32
C HIS A 61 2.69 3.07 8.20
N PRO A 62 3.41 4.17 8.47
CA PRO A 62 4.87 4.13 8.57
C PRO A 62 5.32 3.19 9.68
N ILE A 63 6.34 2.38 9.40
CA ILE A 63 6.99 1.47 10.35
C ILE A 63 8.29 2.07 10.91
N LEU A 64 8.90 3.02 10.20
CA LEU A 64 10.19 3.66 10.51
C LEU A 64 11.38 2.70 10.45
N ASP A 65 11.66 2.16 9.26
CA ASP A 65 12.87 1.35 9.08
C ASP A 65 14.11 2.26 9.07
N LEU A 66 15.07 2.02 9.99
CA LEU A 66 16.39 2.66 9.96
C LEU A 66 17.35 1.82 9.10
N LEU A 67 17.87 2.43 8.05
CA LEU A 67 18.81 1.79 7.14
C LEU A 67 20.27 1.91 7.61
N PRO A 68 21.18 1.04 7.12
CA PRO A 68 22.61 1.12 7.46
C PRO A 68 23.31 2.42 7.04
N ASP A 69 22.74 3.18 6.11
CA ASP A 69 23.23 4.50 5.69
C ASP A 69 22.83 5.63 6.65
N GLY A 70 22.17 5.29 7.77
CA GLY A 70 21.72 6.23 8.78
C GLY A 70 20.45 6.98 8.41
N ASN A 71 19.70 6.56 7.39
CA ASN A 71 18.42 7.17 7.03
C ASN A 71 17.23 6.32 7.46
N PHE A 72 16.19 6.99 7.95
CA PHE A 72 14.85 6.43 8.12
C PHE A 72 14.08 6.43 6.80
N ILE A 73 13.31 5.37 6.60
CA ILE A 73 12.28 5.26 5.56
C ILE A 73 10.95 4.82 6.19
N SER A 74 9.84 5.10 5.51
CA SER A 74 8.51 4.68 6.00
C SER A 74 8.35 3.16 6.04
N CYS A 75 8.72 2.48 4.95
CA CYS A 75 8.84 1.02 4.84
C CYS A 75 9.71 0.66 3.64
N TYR A 76 10.29 -0.53 3.62
CA TYR A 76 11.23 -0.96 2.58
C TYR A 76 10.76 -0.80 1.12
N PRO A 77 9.50 -1.12 0.75
CA PRO A 77 8.98 -0.85 -0.61
C PRO A 77 8.99 0.63 -1.02
N LEU A 78 9.04 1.55 -0.05
CA LEU A 78 9.01 3.00 -0.24
C LEU A 78 10.40 3.65 -0.09
N ASN A 79 11.49 2.87 -0.06
CA ASN A 79 12.86 3.36 0.15
C ASN A 79 13.29 4.54 -0.77
N ASN A 80 12.69 4.64 -1.97
CA ASN A 80 13.01 5.70 -2.93
C ASN A 80 12.07 6.92 -2.87
N LEU A 81 11.08 6.94 -1.96
CA LEU A 81 10.09 8.02 -1.87
C LEU A 81 10.58 9.19 -1.01
N LEU A 82 11.06 8.88 0.19
CA LEU A 82 11.55 9.85 1.16
C LEU A 82 12.53 9.14 2.10
N LYS A 83 13.67 9.77 2.35
CA LYS A 83 14.67 9.37 3.32
C LYS A 83 14.91 10.52 4.28
N LEU A 84 14.91 10.25 5.58
CA LEU A 84 15.16 11.24 6.62
C LEU A 84 16.41 10.82 7.40
N PRO A 85 17.47 11.64 7.49
CA PRO A 85 18.69 11.25 8.18
C PRO A 85 18.45 11.16 9.69
N LEU A 86 19.14 10.23 10.36
CA LEU A 86 19.24 10.18 11.81
C LEU A 86 20.07 11.37 12.31
N GLN A 87 19.47 12.16 13.20
CA GLN A 87 20.08 13.31 13.88
C GLN A 87 19.98 13.12 15.41
N ALA A 88 20.75 13.90 16.16
CA ALA A 88 20.80 13.78 17.62
C ALA A 88 19.45 14.10 18.31
N ASP A 89 18.64 14.95 17.69
CA ASP A 89 17.32 15.42 18.12
C ASP A 89 16.17 14.72 17.37
N THR A 90 16.43 13.60 16.70
CA THR A 90 15.38 12.86 15.98
C THR A 90 14.36 12.25 16.93
N HIS A 91 13.09 12.63 16.77
CA HIS A 91 11.96 12.08 17.50
C HIS A 91 11.08 11.20 16.62
N ALA A 92 10.79 9.97 17.07
CA ALA A 92 10.00 9.00 16.31
C ALA A 92 8.62 9.54 15.91
N GLN A 93 7.95 10.30 16.79
CA GLN A 93 6.65 10.91 16.49
C GLN A 93 6.74 11.89 15.31
N GLN A 94 7.75 12.75 15.28
CA GLN A 94 7.95 13.71 14.18
C GLN A 94 8.24 12.98 12.86
N LEU A 95 9.01 11.89 12.90
CA LEU A 95 9.23 11.03 11.73
C LEU A 95 7.91 10.42 11.23
N MET A 96 7.10 9.87 12.14
CA MET A 96 5.78 9.32 11.82
C MET A 96 4.90 10.36 11.13
N GLU A 97 4.76 11.55 11.72
CA GLU A 97 3.97 12.66 11.18
C GLU A 97 4.47 13.07 9.79
N THR A 98 5.80 13.20 9.62
CA THR A 98 6.41 13.56 8.33
C THR A 98 6.11 12.51 7.25
N PHE A 99 6.22 11.22 7.57
CA PHE A 99 5.89 10.16 6.61
C PHE A 99 4.38 10.10 6.35
N GLU A 100 3.54 10.27 7.37
CA GLU A 100 2.08 10.31 7.24
C GLU A 100 1.62 11.41 6.28
N GLU A 101 2.15 12.63 6.45
CA GLU A 101 1.90 13.76 5.56
C GLU A 101 2.36 13.46 4.13
N LYS A 102 3.56 12.87 3.97
CA LYS A 102 4.09 12.50 2.66
C LYS A 102 3.24 11.45 1.95
N LEU A 103 2.62 10.52 2.70
CA LEU A 103 1.85 9.41 2.15
C LEU A 103 0.37 9.74 1.92
N ALA A 104 -0.17 10.74 2.63
CA ALA A 104 -1.58 11.12 2.58
C ALA A 104 -2.15 11.29 1.16
N PRO A 105 -1.46 11.92 0.18
CA PRO A 105 -1.98 12.05 -1.19
C PRO A 105 -2.26 10.71 -1.87
N TYR A 106 -1.49 9.67 -1.55
CA TYR A 106 -1.58 8.36 -2.18
C TYR A 106 -2.66 7.46 -1.57
N ARG A 107 -3.36 7.91 -0.53
CA ARG A 107 -4.49 7.17 0.07
C ARG A 107 -5.77 7.27 -0.75
N ARG A 108 -5.86 8.24 -1.67
CA ARG A 108 -7.10 8.57 -2.42
C ARG A 108 -7.37 7.70 -3.64
N PHE A 109 -6.44 6.83 -4.02
CA PHE A 109 -6.60 5.94 -5.17
C PHE A 109 -5.95 4.58 -4.87
N GLY A 110 -6.36 3.56 -5.62
CA GLY A 110 -5.88 2.20 -5.44
C GLY A 110 -4.95 1.70 -6.54
N ILE A 111 -4.50 0.46 -6.38
CA ILE A 111 -3.59 -0.23 -7.30
C ILE A 111 -4.28 -0.75 -8.57
N TYR A 112 -5.62 -0.81 -8.58
CA TYR A 112 -6.44 -1.26 -9.72
C TYR A 112 -7.29 -0.13 -10.30
N ASP A 113 -7.73 -0.28 -11.55
CA ASP A 113 -8.62 0.67 -12.23
C ASP A 113 -9.96 0.81 -11.49
N HIS A 114 -10.57 -0.32 -11.13
CA HIS A 114 -11.85 -0.36 -10.42
C HIS A 114 -11.81 0.26 -9.01
N CYS A 115 -10.62 0.58 -8.48
CA CYS A 115 -10.53 1.27 -7.20
C CYS A 115 -11.14 2.67 -7.24
N ALA A 116 -11.21 3.31 -8.41
CA ALA A 116 -11.82 4.63 -8.57
C ALA A 116 -13.28 4.67 -8.06
N ASP A 117 -14.02 3.58 -8.30
CA ASP A 117 -15.45 3.46 -7.95
C ASP A 117 -15.69 2.49 -6.79
N CYS A 118 -14.64 2.10 -6.06
CA CYS A 118 -14.75 1.09 -5.01
C CYS A 118 -15.32 1.68 -3.70
N PRO A 119 -16.46 1.17 -3.18
CA PRO A 119 -17.06 1.69 -1.94
C PRO A 119 -16.14 1.57 -0.72
N LEU A 120 -15.39 0.46 -0.62
CA LEU A 120 -14.46 0.24 0.49
C LEU A 120 -13.35 1.30 0.53
N LEU A 121 -12.89 1.76 -0.64
CA LEU A 121 -11.90 2.84 -0.71
C LEU A 121 -12.53 4.18 -0.34
N GLN A 122 -13.70 4.50 -0.91
CA GLN A 122 -14.40 5.76 -0.68
C GLN A 122 -14.80 5.95 0.80
N GLN A 123 -15.12 4.85 1.48
CA GLN A 123 -15.48 4.83 2.90
C GLN A 123 -14.27 4.62 3.82
N SER A 124 -13.05 4.57 3.29
CA SER A 124 -11.80 4.35 4.05
C SER A 124 -11.70 3.01 4.80
N TYR A 125 -12.50 2.00 4.44
CA TYR A 125 -12.37 0.62 4.93
C TYR A 125 -11.22 -0.14 4.26
N CYS A 126 -10.75 0.34 3.10
CA CYS A 126 -9.58 -0.16 2.41
C CYS A 126 -8.77 1.04 1.91
N ASN A 127 -7.46 0.97 1.96
CA ASN A 127 -6.56 1.98 1.43
C ASN A 127 -6.27 1.78 -0.06
N GLY A 128 -6.83 0.76 -0.72
CA GLY A 128 -6.60 0.48 -2.13
C GLY A 128 -5.27 -0.22 -2.45
N GLY A 129 -4.60 -0.81 -1.46
CA GLY A 129 -3.38 -1.61 -1.60
C GLY A 129 -2.08 -0.86 -1.28
N CYS A 130 -0.95 -1.54 -1.45
CA CYS A 130 0.37 -1.00 -1.10
C CYS A 130 0.70 0.29 -1.87
N THR A 131 1.10 1.33 -1.15
CA THR A 131 1.48 2.63 -1.73
C THR A 131 2.62 2.54 -2.74
N ALA A 132 3.56 1.60 -2.57
CA ALA A 132 4.63 1.41 -3.56
C ALA A 132 4.09 1.01 -4.94
N PHE A 133 3.06 0.16 -4.99
CA PHE A 133 2.38 -0.18 -6.26
C PHE A 133 1.63 1.00 -6.84
N LYS A 134 0.96 1.79 -5.99
CA LYS A 134 0.27 3.02 -6.42
C LYS A 134 1.23 4.00 -7.08
N LEU A 135 2.40 4.21 -6.48
CA LEU A 135 3.45 5.06 -7.03
C LEU A 135 3.98 4.53 -8.36
N ASN A 136 4.27 3.24 -8.46
CA ASN A 136 4.74 2.64 -9.71
C ASN A 136 3.71 2.82 -10.84
N ARG A 137 2.42 2.71 -10.55
CA ARG A 137 1.34 2.99 -11.51
C ARG A 137 1.35 4.44 -12.01
N LEU A 138 1.67 5.42 -11.15
CA LEU A 138 1.80 6.82 -11.54
C LEU A 138 3.08 7.10 -12.35
N ARG A 139 4.20 6.45 -12.01
CA ARG A 139 5.48 6.64 -12.72
C ARG A 139 5.44 6.25 -14.20
N HIS A 140 4.46 5.43 -14.60
CA HIS A 140 4.25 5.04 -16.00
C HIS A 140 3.22 5.90 -16.74
N ARG A 141 2.74 6.99 -16.15
CA ARG A 141 1.84 7.94 -16.83
C ARG A 141 2.55 9.27 -17.07
N SER A 142 3.20 9.39 -18.23
CA SER A 142 3.44 10.71 -18.82
C SER A 142 2.08 11.27 -19.23
N PHE A 143 1.63 12.33 -18.57
CA PHE A 143 0.47 13.07 -19.01
C PHE A 143 0.93 14.47 -19.40
N ALA A 144 0.71 14.81 -20.67
CA ALA A 144 0.71 16.19 -21.10
C ALA A 144 -0.70 16.73 -20.90
N VAL A 145 -0.85 17.72 -20.02
CA VAL A 145 -2.07 18.54 -20.00
C VAL A 145 -1.93 19.46 -21.21
N PRO A 146 -2.80 19.39 -22.23
CA PRO A 146 -2.90 20.48 -23.18
C PRO A 146 -3.48 21.67 -22.40
N ILE A 147 -2.64 22.67 -22.14
CA ILE A 147 -3.11 23.98 -21.70
C ILE A 147 -3.42 24.74 -22.98
N ASP A 148 -4.70 24.85 -23.34
CA ASP A 148 -5.11 25.72 -24.43
C ASP A 148 -4.64 27.14 -24.14
N GLY A 149 -3.70 27.65 -24.95
CA GLY A 149 -3.25 29.04 -24.93
C GLY A 149 -1.95 29.35 -24.18
N MET A 150 -1.18 28.39 -23.68
CA MET A 150 0.18 28.65 -23.17
C MET A 150 1.25 28.02 -24.07
N ALA A 151 2.10 28.86 -24.68
CA ALA A 151 3.29 28.41 -25.38
C ALA A 151 4.19 27.60 -24.42
N PRO A 152 4.82 26.52 -24.89
CA PRO A 152 5.66 25.68 -24.06
C PRO A 152 6.83 26.49 -23.49
N LEU A 153 6.96 26.50 -22.17
CA LEU A 153 8.18 26.91 -21.49
C LEU A 153 9.25 25.85 -21.80
N LEU A 154 10.18 26.20 -22.69
CA LEU A 154 11.44 25.51 -22.83
C LEU A 154 12.21 25.72 -21.52
N VAL A 155 12.43 24.64 -20.79
CA VAL A 155 13.38 24.60 -19.67
C VAL A 155 14.66 23.99 -20.23
N GLU A 156 15.73 24.77 -20.27
CA GLU A 156 17.10 24.31 -20.52
C GLU A 156 17.61 23.41 -19.38
#